data_AF-A0A323V6M0-F1
#
_entry.id   AF-A0A323V6M0-F1
#
_cell.length_a   1.000
_cell.length_b   1.000
_cell.length_c   1.000
_cell.angle_alpha   90.00
_cell.angle_beta   90.00
_cell.angle_gamma   90.00
#
_symmetry.space_group_name_H-M   'P 1'
#
loop_
_entity.id
_entity.type
_entity.pdbx_description
1 polymer ?
#
loop_
_entity_poly.entity_id
_entity_poly.type
_entity_poly.pdbx_seq_one_letter_code
_entity_poly.pdbx_strand_id
1 'polypeptide(L)'
;MTPPQDPALPDGSWVEWKGRVYKGSIVVDPPASVRVFAPTPEDDQFTRSRSGGWTRVLPETEVVQFQLRTYCRWQGERFAVADRTPDGRLSLVWTGRDAGRAAQLGLQLLDKYTWGTTVPASEVTDLAQERHDVQLTPRRS
;
A
#
# COMPACT_ATOMS: atom_id res chain seq x y z
N MET A 1 29.09 -4.86 1.40
CA MET A 1 28.07 -5.89 1.14
C MET A 1 26.75 -5.15 1.03
N THR A 2 26.34 -4.85 -0.20
CA THR A 2 25.11 -4.08 -0.48
C THR A 2 23.91 -4.97 -0.18
N PRO A 3 22.91 -4.54 0.61
CA PRO A 3 21.72 -5.34 0.81
C PRO A 3 21.08 -5.63 -0.55
N PRO A 4 20.57 -6.86 -0.77
CA PRO A 4 19.90 -7.20 -2.01
C PRO A 4 18.72 -6.24 -2.20
N GLN A 5 18.71 -5.49 -3.32
CA GLN A 5 17.52 -4.75 -3.71
C GLN A 5 16.39 -5.76 -3.90
N ASP A 6 15.36 -5.67 -3.06
CA ASP A 6 14.16 -6.49 -3.18
C ASP A 6 13.62 -6.40 -4.62
N PRO A 7 13.14 -7.51 -5.23
CA PRO A 7 12.33 -7.42 -6.43
C PRO A 7 11.18 -6.43 -6.15
N ALA A 8 10.90 -5.53 -7.09
CA ALA A 8 9.95 -4.41 -6.92
C ALA A 8 8.72 -4.84 -6.10
N LEU A 9 8.69 -4.41 -4.84
CA LEU A 9 7.66 -4.82 -3.89
C LEU A 9 6.28 -4.40 -4.43
N PRO A 10 5.24 -5.25 -4.31
CA PRO A 10 3.92 -4.85 -4.74
C PRO A 10 3.36 -3.75 -3.83
N ASP A 11 2.33 -3.08 -4.32
CA ASP A 11 1.63 -2.06 -3.55
C ASP A 11 1.11 -2.61 -2.21
N GLY A 12 1.08 -1.72 -1.22
CA GLY A 12 0.58 -1.99 0.12
C GLY A 12 1.51 -1.50 1.22
N SER A 13 1.25 -1.97 2.44
CA SER A 13 1.94 -1.54 3.65
C SER A 13 3.14 -2.41 3.96
N TRP A 14 4.26 -1.75 4.24
CA TRP A 14 5.57 -2.34 4.46
C TRP A 14 6.23 -1.73 5.69
N VAL A 15 7.12 -2.51 6.29
CA VAL A 15 7.80 -2.17 7.53
C VAL A 15 9.26 -2.55 7.38
N GLU A 16 10.13 -1.58 7.56
CA GLU A 16 11.56 -1.80 7.65
C GLU A 16 11.96 -1.99 9.12
N TRP A 17 12.58 -3.12 9.43
CA TRP A 17 13.05 -3.47 10.76
C TRP A 17 14.37 -4.24 10.65
N LYS A 18 15.38 -3.85 11.44
CA LYS A 18 16.74 -4.42 11.40
C LYS A 18 17.34 -4.50 9.97
N GLY A 19 17.06 -3.50 9.13
CA GLY A 19 17.56 -3.41 7.76
C GLY A 19 16.89 -4.35 6.75
N ARG A 20 15.73 -4.94 7.10
CA ARG A 20 14.94 -5.82 6.24
C ARG A 20 13.51 -5.30 6.12
N VAL A 21 12.89 -5.54 4.97
CA VAL A 21 11.50 -5.13 4.70
C VAL A 21 10.56 -6.31 4.89
N TYR A 22 9.47 -6.07 5.61
CA TYR A 22 8.40 -7.03 5.86
C TYR A 22 7.07 -6.45 5.42
N LYS A 23 6.14 -7.31 4.99
CA LYS A 23 4.73 -6.90 4.92
C LYS A 23 4.30 -6.53 6.34
N GLY A 24 3.54 -5.44 6.49
CA GLY A 24 3.07 -5.08 7.82
C GLY A 24 1.76 -4.33 7.85
N SER A 25 1.20 -4.24 9.05
CA SER A 25 -0.08 -3.60 9.33
C SER A 25 -0.01 -2.87 10.67
N ILE A 26 -0.68 -1.72 10.75
CA ILE A 26 -0.80 -0.96 12.00
C ILE A 26 -1.67 -1.76 12.98
N VAL A 27 -1.25 -1.82 14.23
CA VAL A 27 -2.05 -2.28 15.36
C VAL A 27 -2.48 -1.03 16.12
N VAL A 28 -3.80 -0.80 16.16
CA VAL A 28 -4.40 0.47 16.63
C VAL A 28 -4.50 0.53 18.17
N ASP A 29 -4.23 -0.58 18.87
CA ASP A 29 -4.26 -0.62 20.32
C ASP A 29 -3.07 0.12 20.94
N PRO A 30 -3.26 0.93 22.00
CA PRO A 30 -2.15 1.54 22.72
C PRO A 30 -1.31 0.49 23.50
N PRO A 31 0.03 0.59 23.51
CA PRO A 31 0.85 1.53 22.76
C PRO A 31 0.87 1.21 21.26
N ALA A 32 0.94 2.26 20.43
CA ALA A 32 0.96 2.12 18.98
C ALA A 32 2.07 1.15 18.54
N SER A 33 1.67 0.16 17.77
CA SER A 33 2.53 -0.94 17.40
C SER A 33 2.25 -1.40 15.97
N VAL A 34 3.20 -2.13 15.42
CA VAL A 34 3.16 -2.59 14.04
C VAL A 34 3.32 -4.10 14.02
N ARG A 35 2.42 -4.78 13.33
CA ARG A 35 2.52 -6.21 13.09
C ARG A 35 3.28 -6.45 11.78
N VAL A 36 4.37 -7.18 11.85
CA VAL A 36 5.12 -7.67 10.69
C VAL A 36 4.78 -9.12 10.40
N PHE A 37 4.86 -9.51 9.13
CA PHE A 37 4.63 -10.88 8.65
C PHE A 37 5.92 -11.41 8.00
N ALA A 38 6.31 -12.62 8.39
CA ALA A 38 7.51 -13.29 7.89
C ALA A 38 7.21 -14.76 7.53
N PRO A 39 7.91 -15.35 6.54
CA PRO A 39 7.76 -16.76 6.20
C PRO A 39 8.35 -17.70 7.27
N THR A 40 9.35 -17.24 8.01
CA THR A 40 10.05 -17.99 9.08
C THR A 40 10.21 -17.09 10.32
N PRO A 41 10.27 -17.65 11.53
CA PRO A 41 10.52 -16.86 12.74
C PRO A 41 12.00 -16.45 12.78
N GLU A 42 12.27 -15.17 13.00
CA GLU A 42 13.65 -14.67 13.12
C GLU A 42 14.12 -14.63 14.58
N ASP A 43 13.19 -14.67 15.53
CA ASP A 43 13.44 -14.89 16.95
C ASP A 43 12.22 -15.53 17.65
N ASP A 44 12.34 -15.77 18.95
CA ASP A 44 11.36 -16.42 19.81
C ASP A 44 10.08 -15.61 20.03
N GLN A 45 10.08 -14.33 19.66
CA GLN A 45 8.90 -13.46 19.79
C GLN A 45 7.99 -13.51 18.57
N PHE A 46 8.40 -14.18 17.48
CA PHE A 46 7.50 -14.48 16.38
C PHE A 46 6.51 -15.58 16.77
N THR A 47 5.24 -15.33 16.47
CA THR A 47 4.12 -16.24 16.73
C THR A 47 3.53 -16.74 15.41
N ARG A 48 3.05 -17.98 15.37
CA ARG A 48 2.48 -18.55 14.15
C ARG A 48 1.13 -17.89 13.82
N SER A 49 0.98 -17.40 12.60
CA SER A 49 -0.29 -16.85 12.13
C SER A 49 -1.28 -17.97 11.76
N ARG A 50 -2.58 -17.72 11.98
CA ARG A 50 -3.65 -18.61 11.54
C ARG A 50 -3.71 -18.78 10.01
N SER A 51 -3.27 -17.77 9.26
CA SER A 51 -3.21 -17.79 7.80
C SER A 51 -1.95 -18.43 7.23
N GLY A 52 -1.09 -18.99 8.09
CA GLY A 52 0.25 -19.45 7.73
C GLY A 52 1.31 -18.36 7.87
N GLY A 53 2.57 -18.77 8.00
CA GLY A 53 3.70 -17.90 8.31
C GLY A 53 3.77 -17.50 9.78
N TRP A 54 4.55 -16.45 10.03
CA TRP A 54 4.91 -15.97 11.36
C TRP A 54 4.65 -14.47 11.46
N THR A 55 4.23 -14.02 12.64
CA THR A 55 3.93 -12.62 12.92
C THR A 55 4.60 -12.16 14.20
N ARG A 56 5.00 -10.90 14.21
CA ARG A 56 5.48 -10.24 15.42
C ARG A 56 4.90 -8.84 15.51
N VAL A 57 4.56 -8.43 16.73
CA VAL A 57 4.18 -7.05 17.04
C VAL A 57 5.43 -6.33 17.53
N LEU A 58 5.76 -5.22 16.90
CA LEU A 58 6.92 -4.39 17.18
C LEU A 58 6.45 -3.01 17.65
N PRO A 59 7.17 -2.36 18.59
CA PRO A 59 6.94 -0.96 18.90
C PRO A 59 7.17 -0.09 17.66
N GLU A 60 6.34 0.95 17.49
CA GLU A 60 6.51 1.89 16.38
C GLU A 60 7.89 2.58 16.38
N THR A 61 8.51 2.74 17.56
CA THR A 61 9.80 3.40 17.73
C THR A 61 10.98 2.58 17.21
N GLU A 62 10.79 1.30 16.92
CA GLU A 62 11.85 0.40 16.44
C GLU A 62 11.80 0.18 14.92
N VAL A 63 10.82 0.75 14.23
CA VAL A 63 10.52 0.43 12.83
C VAL A 63 10.31 1.68 11.99
N VAL A 64 10.55 1.55 10.68
CA VAL A 64 10.13 2.55 9.70
C VAL A 64 8.98 1.97 8.89
N GLN A 65 7.79 2.57 8.98
CA GLN A 65 6.64 2.15 8.20
C GLN A 65 6.52 2.98 6.92
N PHE A 66 6.21 2.33 5.81
CA PHE A 66 5.91 3.00 4.55
C PHE A 66 4.81 2.27 3.77
N GLN A 67 4.21 2.99 2.84
CA GLN A 67 3.28 2.45 1.86
C GLN A 67 3.88 2.59 0.47
N LEU A 68 3.75 1.54 -0.33
CA LEU A 68 3.97 1.60 -1.76
C LEU A 68 2.62 1.70 -2.45
N ARG A 69 2.48 2.68 -3.33
CA ARG A 69 1.31 2.83 -4.19
C ARG A 69 1.73 3.22 -5.60
N THR A 70 1.15 2.54 -6.58
CA THR A 70 1.35 2.82 -7.98
C THR A 70 0.31 3.86 -8.42
N TYR A 71 0.79 4.90 -9.09
CA TYR A 71 -0.02 5.94 -9.69
C TYR A 71 0.21 6.00 -11.19
N CYS A 72 -0.77 6.57 -11.90
CA CYS A 72 -0.67 6.88 -13.32
C CYS A 72 -1.48 8.14 -13.66
N ARG A 73 -1.36 8.59 -14.92
CA ARG A 73 -2.24 9.57 -15.52
C ARG A 73 -3.16 8.94 -16.57
N TRP A 74 -4.40 9.40 -16.60
CA TRP A 74 -5.38 9.06 -17.63
C TRP A 74 -6.31 10.27 -17.83
N GLN A 75 -6.60 10.64 -19.07
CA GLN A 75 -7.44 11.82 -19.40
C GLN A 75 -7.00 13.12 -18.68
N GLY A 76 -5.67 13.30 -18.49
CA GLY A 76 -5.07 14.46 -17.82
C GLY A 76 -5.08 14.44 -16.29
N GLU A 77 -5.74 13.45 -15.69
CA GLU A 77 -5.97 13.34 -14.26
C GLU A 77 -5.10 12.26 -13.63
N ARG A 78 -4.86 12.35 -12.32
CA ARG A 78 -4.06 11.38 -11.57
C ARG A 78 -4.93 10.29 -10.94
N PHE A 79 -4.49 9.05 -11.05
CA PHE A 79 -5.17 7.87 -10.51
C PHE A 79 -4.20 7.00 -9.73
N ALA A 80 -4.70 6.33 -8.69
CA ALA A 80 -4.03 5.21 -8.05
C ALA A 80 -4.43 3.91 -8.78
N VAL A 81 -3.48 3.02 -9.03
CA VAL A 81 -3.75 1.69 -9.56
C VAL A 81 -4.21 0.81 -8.40
N ALA A 82 -5.46 0.36 -8.47
CA ALA A 82 -6.05 -0.50 -7.44
C ALA A 82 -5.79 -1.98 -7.71
N ASP A 83 -5.84 -2.39 -8.98
CA ASP A 83 -5.62 -3.78 -9.38
C ASP A 83 -5.18 -3.88 -10.85
N ARG A 84 -4.62 -5.03 -11.21
CA ARG A 84 -4.35 -5.42 -12.59
C ARG A 84 -5.13 -6.68 -12.92
N THR A 85 -6.03 -6.58 -13.89
CA THR A 85 -6.84 -7.71 -14.30
C THR A 85 -6.00 -8.71 -15.12
N PRO A 86 -6.39 -10.00 -15.18
CA PRO A 86 -5.64 -11.01 -15.95
C PRO A 86 -5.51 -10.70 -17.44
N ASP A 87 -6.44 -9.95 -18.02
CA ASP A 87 -6.41 -9.47 -19.42
C ASP A 87 -5.57 -8.19 -19.62
N GLY A 88 -4.81 -7.76 -18.60
CA GLY A 88 -3.85 -6.66 -18.71
C GLY A 88 -4.45 -5.26 -18.60
N ARG A 89 -5.69 -5.13 -18.12
CA ARG A 89 -6.31 -3.84 -17.82
C ARG A 89 -5.95 -3.39 -16.40
N LEU A 90 -5.99 -2.09 -16.18
CA LEU A 90 -5.75 -1.46 -14.88
C LEU A 90 -7.07 -0.97 -14.31
N SER A 91 -7.38 -1.40 -13.09
CA SER A 91 -8.43 -0.79 -12.29
C SER A 91 -7.86 0.45 -11.62
N LEU A 92 -8.45 1.60 -11.91
CA LEU A 92 -7.97 2.91 -11.50
C LEU A 92 -8.95 3.53 -10.50
N VAL A 93 -8.41 4.10 -9.43
CA VAL A 93 -9.15 4.93 -8.47
C VAL A 93 -8.67 6.37 -8.62
N TRP A 94 -9.60 7.27 -8.91
CA TRP A 94 -9.28 8.67 -9.13
C TRP A 94 -8.91 9.36 -7.81
N THR A 95 -7.83 10.14 -7.82
CA THR A 95 -7.37 10.86 -6.61
C THR A 95 -8.10 12.18 -6.39
N GLY A 96 -8.88 12.63 -7.37
CA GLY A 96 -9.73 13.83 -7.25
C GLY A 96 -10.97 13.59 -6.40
N ARG A 97 -11.66 14.68 -6.05
CA ARG A 97 -12.85 14.65 -5.18
C ARG A 97 -14.07 15.37 -5.78
N ASP A 98 -13.93 15.96 -6.97
CA ASP A 98 -14.98 16.72 -7.60
C ASP A 98 -15.92 15.81 -8.40
N ALA A 99 -17.18 15.70 -7.95
CA ALA A 99 -18.15 14.79 -8.55
C ALA A 99 -18.53 15.18 -9.99
N GLY A 100 -18.53 16.48 -10.33
CA GLY A 100 -18.83 16.95 -11.67
C GLY A 100 -17.74 16.55 -12.66
N ARG A 101 -16.48 16.69 -12.24
CA ARG A 101 -15.31 16.23 -12.99
C ARG A 101 -15.27 14.72 -13.11
N ALA A 102 -15.62 13.97 -12.06
CA ALA A 102 -15.75 12.51 -12.13
C ALA A 102 -16.76 12.08 -13.21
N ALA A 103 -17.91 12.76 -13.29
CA ALA A 103 -18.92 12.50 -14.31
C ALA A 103 -18.42 12.83 -15.74
N GLN A 104 -17.70 13.95 -15.92
CA GLN A 104 -17.09 14.31 -17.21
C GLN A 104 -16.06 13.29 -17.69
N LEU A 105 -15.33 12.68 -16.76
CA LEU A 105 -14.35 11.62 -17.02
C LEU A 105 -15.00 10.24 -17.24
N GLY A 106 -16.32 10.12 -17.07
CA GLY A 106 -17.04 8.85 -17.19
C GLY A 106 -16.73 7.85 -16.07
N LEU A 107 -16.32 8.34 -14.90
CA LEU A 107 -15.96 7.48 -13.76
C LEU A 107 -17.21 6.93 -13.05
N GLN A 108 -17.09 5.71 -12.56
CA GLN A 108 -18.11 5.06 -11.74
C GLN A 108 -17.86 5.35 -10.26
N LEU A 109 -18.93 5.53 -9.48
CA LEU A 109 -18.84 5.59 -8.02
C LEU A 109 -18.60 4.17 -7.48
N LEU A 110 -17.46 3.94 -6.84
CA LEU A 110 -17.08 2.66 -6.26
C LEU A 110 -17.47 2.57 -4.77
N ASP A 111 -17.32 3.68 -4.05
CA ASP A 111 -17.68 3.86 -2.64
C ASP A 111 -17.96 5.34 -2.36
N LYS A 112 -18.34 5.71 -1.14
CA LYS A 112 -18.59 7.09 -0.71
C LYS A 112 -17.39 7.99 -1.06
N TYR A 113 -17.62 8.90 -2.01
CA TYR A 113 -16.62 9.83 -2.57
C TYR A 113 -15.39 9.17 -3.23
N THR A 114 -15.52 7.92 -3.67
CA THR A 114 -14.46 7.20 -4.38
C THR A 114 -14.95 6.86 -5.77
N TRP A 115 -14.27 7.39 -6.79
CA TRP A 115 -14.61 7.14 -8.19
C TRP A 115 -13.49 6.38 -8.90
N GLY A 116 -13.85 5.56 -9.87
CA GLY A 116 -12.87 4.78 -10.62
C GLY A 116 -13.36 4.27 -11.96
N THR A 117 -12.48 3.57 -12.64
CA THR A 117 -12.71 2.98 -13.96
C THR A 117 -11.72 1.85 -14.19
N THR A 118 -11.93 1.04 -15.24
CA THR A 118 -10.98 0.04 -15.69
C THR A 118 -10.60 0.31 -17.14
N VAL A 119 -9.31 0.52 -17.41
CA VAL A 119 -8.80 0.91 -18.73
C VAL A 119 -7.64 0.02 -19.17
N PRO A 120 -7.40 -0.16 -20.48
CA PRO A 120 -6.18 -0.81 -20.96
C PRO A 120 -4.92 -0.11 -20.43
N ALA A 121 -3.88 -0.87 -20.08
CA ALA A 121 -2.62 -0.29 -19.62
C ALA A 121 -1.94 0.63 -20.65
N SER A 122 -2.26 0.47 -21.94
CA SER A 122 -1.77 1.34 -23.03
C SER A 122 -2.39 2.73 -23.05
N GLU A 123 -3.51 2.96 -22.35
CA GLU A 123 -4.17 4.27 -22.30
C GLU A 123 -3.64 5.17 -21.17
N VAL A 124 -2.83 4.61 -20.26
CA VAL A 124 -2.28 5.36 -19.13
C VAL A 124 -0.85 5.80 -19.42
N THR A 125 -0.47 6.93 -18.84
CA THR A 125 0.90 7.46 -18.86
C THR A 125 1.42 7.66 -17.44
N ASP A 126 2.70 7.99 -17.29
CA ASP A 126 3.34 8.29 -16.00
C ASP A 126 3.12 7.19 -14.94
N LEU A 127 3.11 5.92 -15.37
CA LEU A 127 2.94 4.79 -14.47
C LEU A 127 4.18 4.65 -13.59
N ALA A 128 4.06 5.00 -12.31
CA ALA A 128 5.16 4.99 -11.36
C ALA A 128 4.69 4.55 -9.97
N GLN A 129 5.54 3.79 -9.29
CA GLN A 129 5.33 3.45 -7.89
C GLN A 129 5.97 4.50 -7.00
N GLU A 130 5.21 4.97 -6.01
CA GLU A 130 5.64 5.95 -5.03
C GLU A 130 5.69 5.33 -3.63
N ARG A 131 6.72 5.71 -2.87
CA ARG A 131 6.87 5.39 -1.46
C ARG A 131 6.38 6.56 -0.62
N HIS A 132 5.46 6.28 0.29
CA HIS A 132 4.96 7.23 1.28
C HIS A 132 5.30 6.72 2.68
N ASP A 133 6.22 7.39 3.36
CA ASP A 133 6.51 7.06 4.75
C ASP A 133 5.31 7.43 5.64
N VAL A 134 4.94 6.51 6.52
CA VAL A 134 3.80 6.67 7.41
C VAL A 134 4.32 7.09 8.77
N GLN A 135 4.01 8.32 9.17
CA GLN A 135 4.23 8.76 10.54
C GLN A 135 3.10 8.22 11.41
N LEU A 136 3.39 7.22 12.24
CA LEU A 136 2.49 6.81 13.31
C LEU A 136 2.53 7.90 14.38
N THR A 137 1.66 8.90 14.24
CA THR A 137 1.50 9.88 15.32
C THR A 137 0.64 9.19 16.38
N PRO A 138 1.09 9.06 17.64
CA PRO A 138 0.21 8.62 18.70
C PRO A 138 -0.97 9.61 18.73
N ARG A 139 -2.20 9.12 18.54
CA ARG A 139 -3.39 9.93 18.75
C ARG A 139 -3.34 10.39 20.20
N ARG A 140 -3.01 11.66 20.43
CA ARG A 140 -3.15 12.27 21.75
C ARG A 140 -4.64 12.28 22.05
N SER A 141 -5.05 11.39 22.97
CA SER A 141 -6.32 11.49 23.70
C SER A 141 -6.24 12.64 24.70
#